data_AF-A0A957ZB15-F1
#
_entry.id   AF-A0A957ZB15-F1
#
_cell.length_a   1.000
_cell.length_b   1.000
_cell.length_c   1.000
_cell.angle_alpha   90.00
_cell.angle_beta   90.00
_cell.angle_gamma   90.00
#
_symmetry.space_group_name_H-M   'P 1'
#
loop_
_entity.id
_entity.type
_entity.pdbx_description
1 polymer ?
#
loop_
_entity_poly.entity_id
_entity_poly.type
_entity_poly.pdbx_seq_one_letter_code
_entity_poly.pdbx_strand_id
1 'polypeptide(L)'
;NQVQVTIRDIDKVGDVLDAAIEAGANSTYGVEFQLEDQEAAQSDARALAIESANAKAAELAKLTNVSVGQVLSVSEVIGNSPYFSAPSAQAYGMGGGGGGTPISAGELQLTMQVQVTYALE
;
A
#
# COMPACT_ATOMS: atom_id res chain seq x y z
N ASN A 1 17.97 -21.70 -12.69
CA ASN A 1 18.13 -21.56 -11.23
C ASN A 1 17.68 -20.17 -10.83
N GLN A 2 16.77 -20.08 -9.87
CA GLN A 2 16.23 -18.82 -9.37
C GLN A 2 16.53 -18.76 -7.87
N VAL A 3 17.02 -17.61 -7.40
CA VAL A 3 17.29 -17.33 -5.98
C VAL A 3 16.47 -16.11 -5.61
N GLN A 4 15.74 -16.20 -4.50
CA GLN A 4 14.95 -15.10 -3.96
C GLN A 4 15.61 -14.60 -2.67
N VAL A 5 15.80 -13.29 -2.56
CA VAL A 5 16.47 -12.63 -1.43
C VAL A 5 15.56 -11.53 -0.89
N THR A 6 15.27 -11.57 0.41
CA THR A 6 14.52 -10.51 1.10
C THR A 6 15.49 -9.59 1.83
N ILE A 7 15.45 -8.30 1.52
CA ILE A 7 16.28 -7.27 2.13
C ILE A 7 15.38 -6.39 2.99
N ARG A 8 15.62 -6.33 4.30
CA ARG A 8 14.82 -5.55 5.26
C ARG A 8 15.28 -4.10 5.39
N ASP A 9 16.56 -3.88 5.15
CA ASP A 9 17.20 -2.57 5.21
C ASP A 9 17.28 -2.01 3.80
N ILE A 10 16.42 -1.04 3.47
CA ILE A 10 16.32 -0.51 2.12
C ILE A 10 17.61 0.17 1.65
N ASP A 11 18.37 0.76 2.58
CA ASP A 11 19.62 1.44 2.27
C ASP A 11 20.68 0.46 1.75
N LYS A 12 20.55 -0.83 2.08
CA LYS A 12 21.43 -1.91 1.62
C LYS A 12 21.01 -2.53 0.29
N VAL A 13 19.87 -2.14 -0.28
CA VAL A 13 19.38 -2.72 -1.54
C VAL A 13 20.36 -2.47 -2.69
N GLY A 14 20.97 -1.27 -2.74
CA GLY A 14 21.98 -0.93 -3.75
C GLY A 14 23.19 -1.85 -3.68
N ASP A 15 23.79 -1.99 -2.49
CA ASP A 15 24.97 -2.85 -2.28
C ASP A 15 24.71 -4.32 -2.65
N VAL A 16 23.52 -4.84 -2.32
CA VAL A 16 23.14 -6.22 -2.64
C VAL A 16 22.91 -6.40 -4.15
N LEU A 17 22.34 -5.40 -4.82
CA LEU A 17 22.13 -5.42 -6.26
C LEU A 17 23.46 -5.37 -7.01
N ASP A 18 24.37 -4.50 -6.60
CA ASP A 18 25.72 -4.38 -7.18
C ASP A 18 26.50 -5.69 -7.03
N ALA A 19 26.50 -6.29 -5.83
CA ALA A 19 27.13 -7.59 -5.59
C ALA A 19 26.52 -8.72 -6.44
N ALA A 20 25.21 -8.70 -6.68
CA ALA A 20 24.55 -9.69 -7.53
C ALA A 20 24.95 -9.53 -9.01
N ILE A 21 25.06 -8.30 -9.50
CA ILE A 21 25.52 -8.00 -10.87
C ILE A 21 26.99 -8.42 -11.04
N GLU A 22 27.86 -8.09 -10.09
CA GLU A 22 29.27 -8.53 -10.10
C GLU A 22 29.40 -10.06 -10.11
N ALA A 23 28.52 -10.76 -9.39
CA ALA A 23 28.46 -12.22 -9.37
C ALA A 23 27.87 -12.84 -10.66
N GLY A 24 27.52 -12.04 -11.66
CA GLY A 24 27.04 -12.50 -12.97
C GLY A 24 25.53 -12.67 -13.08
N ALA A 25 24.74 -12.06 -12.20
CA ALA A 25 23.27 -12.05 -12.33
C ALA A 25 22.86 -11.23 -13.57
N ASN A 26 22.51 -11.93 -14.65
CA ASN A 26 22.16 -11.31 -15.93
C ASN A 26 20.65 -11.00 -16.07
N SER A 27 19.84 -11.30 -15.04
CA SER A 27 18.38 -11.11 -15.03
C SER A 27 17.87 -10.88 -13.61
N THR A 28 17.88 -9.63 -13.16
CA THR A 28 17.16 -9.22 -11.95
C THR A 28 15.68 -9.08 -12.28
N TYR A 29 14.90 -10.10 -11.95
CA TYR A 29 13.44 -10.04 -12.01
C TYR A 29 12.97 -9.07 -10.92
N GLY A 30 12.43 -7.91 -11.36
CA GLY A 30 11.76 -6.84 -10.59
C GLY A 30 11.96 -6.78 -9.07
N VAL A 31 12.48 -5.66 -8.57
CA VAL A 31 12.44 -5.35 -7.13
C VAL A 31 10.98 -5.17 -6.72
N GLU A 32 10.52 -5.99 -5.78
CA GLU A 32 9.20 -5.85 -5.15
C GLU A 32 9.38 -5.28 -3.74
N PHE A 33 8.69 -4.18 -3.46
CA PHE A 33 8.64 -3.59 -2.12
C PHE A 33 7.43 -4.15 -1.39
N GLN A 34 7.66 -4.67 -0.20
CA GLN A 34 6.61 -5.17 0.68
C GLN A 34 6.77 -4.57 2.06
N LEU A 35 5.66 -4.30 2.73
CA LEU A 35 5.66 -3.91 4.13
C LEU A 35 5.91 -5.15 5.00
N GLU A 36 6.80 -5.07 5.98
CA GLU A 36 7.11 -6.18 6.90
C GLU A 36 5.91 -6.56 7.78
N ASP A 37 5.20 -5.57 8.31
CA ASP A 37 3.99 -5.77 9.10
C ASP A 37 2.76 -5.28 8.34
N GLN A 38 2.24 -6.16 7.48
CA GLN A 38 1.02 -5.88 6.73
C GLN A 38 -0.23 -5.87 7.62
N GLU A 39 -0.22 -6.58 8.75
CA GLU A 39 -1.39 -6.70 9.62
C GLU A 39 -1.64 -5.42 10.41
N ALA A 40 -0.60 -4.82 10.99
CA ALA A 40 -0.71 -3.55 11.70
C ALA A 40 -1.18 -2.43 10.77
N ALA A 41 -0.57 -2.30 9.58
CA ALA A 41 -1.00 -1.30 8.60
C ALA A 41 -2.44 -1.51 8.12
N GLN A 42 -2.86 -2.78 7.94
CA GLN A 42 -4.25 -3.08 7.63
C GLN A 42 -5.20 -2.70 8.78
N SER A 43 -4.80 -2.93 10.03
CA SER A 43 -5.59 -2.52 11.20
C SER A 43 -5.77 -1.00 11.26
N ASP A 44 -4.71 -0.24 11.02
CA ASP A 44 -4.77 1.23 11.00
C ASP A 44 -5.65 1.72 9.85
N ALA A 45 -5.53 1.11 8.67
CA ALA A 45 -6.37 1.43 7.52
C ALA A 45 -7.86 1.12 7.78
N ARG A 46 -8.18 0.04 8.51
CA ARG A 46 -9.56 -0.26 8.96
C ARG A 46 -10.11 0.85 9.84
N ALA A 47 -9.33 1.27 10.83
CA ALA A 47 -9.74 2.31 11.77
C ALA A 47 -10.06 3.63 11.03
N LEU A 48 -9.17 4.06 10.14
CA LEU A 48 -9.36 5.25 9.31
C LEU A 48 -10.57 5.13 8.37
N ALA A 49 -10.80 3.96 7.78
CA ALA A 49 -11.93 3.73 6.89
C ALA A 49 -13.27 3.83 7.63
N ILE A 50 -13.34 3.28 8.85
CA ILE A 50 -14.54 3.38 9.71
C ILE A 50 -14.77 4.81 10.19
N GLU A 51 -13.72 5.54 10.58
CA GLU A 51 -13.83 6.96 10.94
C GLU A 51 -14.40 7.79 9.78
N SER A 52 -13.87 7.58 8.57
CA SER A 52 -14.36 8.22 7.35
C SER A 52 -15.82 7.88 7.05
N ALA A 53 -16.21 6.61 7.22
CA ALA A 53 -17.58 6.16 7.04
C ALA A 53 -18.54 6.83 8.04
N ASN A 54 -18.16 6.93 9.32
CA ASN A 54 -18.94 7.60 10.36
C ASN A 54 -19.13 9.08 10.05
N ALA A 55 -18.04 9.79 9.71
CA ALA A 55 -18.09 11.21 9.37
C ALA A 55 -19.00 11.49 8.17
N LYS A 56 -18.89 10.66 7.12
CA LYS A 56 -19.72 10.77 5.92
C LYS A 56 -21.20 10.48 6.20
N ALA A 57 -21.50 9.46 7.00
CA ALA A 57 -22.87 9.16 7.40
C ALA A 57 -23.49 10.34 8.15
N ALA A 58 -22.76 10.95 9.08
CA ALA A 58 -23.23 12.11 9.84
C ALA A 58 -23.49 13.33 8.94
N GLU A 59 -22.62 13.60 7.98
CA GLU A 59 -22.80 14.66 6.99
C GLU A 59 -24.06 14.44 6.15
N LEU A 60 -24.23 13.22 5.62
CA LEU A 60 -25.39 12.87 4.79
C LEU A 60 -26.71 12.95 5.56
N ALA A 61 -26.74 12.45 6.80
CA ALA A 61 -27.92 12.51 7.66
C ALA A 61 -28.34 13.96 7.95
N LYS A 62 -27.35 14.84 8.22
CA LYS A 62 -27.60 16.28 8.42
C LYS A 62 -28.24 16.92 7.19
N LEU A 63 -27.79 16.56 5.98
CA LEU A 63 -28.34 17.08 4.73
C LEU A 63 -29.78 16.60 4.45
N THR A 64 -30.17 15.47 5.02
CA THR A 64 -31.53 14.91 4.88
C THR A 64 -32.42 15.15 6.09
N ASN A 65 -32.00 15.97 7.05
CA ASN A 65 -32.72 16.28 8.30
C ASN A 65 -33.09 15.05 9.14
N VAL A 66 -32.20 14.06 9.16
CA VAL A 66 -32.30 12.87 10.02
C VAL A 66 -31.01 12.73 10.84
N SER A 67 -30.99 11.82 11.80
CA SER A 67 -29.82 11.46 12.61
C SER A 67 -29.31 10.06 12.23
N VAL A 68 -28.03 9.81 12.47
CA VAL A 68 -27.42 8.48 12.29
C VAL A 68 -27.70 7.65 13.54
N GLY A 69 -28.38 6.52 13.37
CA GLY A 69 -28.65 5.54 14.42
C GLY A 69 -27.60 4.43 14.47
N GLN A 70 -27.96 3.29 15.05
CA GLN A 70 -27.05 2.16 15.22
C GLN A 70 -26.52 1.58 13.89
N VAL A 71 -25.33 1.00 13.92
CA VAL A 71 -24.77 0.23 12.80
C VAL A 71 -25.57 -1.07 12.62
N LEU A 72 -26.04 -1.30 11.40
CA LEU A 72 -26.79 -2.50 11.01
C LEU A 72 -25.91 -3.55 10.32
N SER A 73 -24.89 -3.10 9.58
CA SER A 73 -23.97 -3.98 8.85
C SER A 73 -22.64 -3.28 8.62
N VAL A 74 -21.55 -4.05 8.70
CA VAL A 74 -20.20 -3.65 8.30
C VAL A 74 -19.65 -4.75 7.40
N SER A 75 -19.15 -4.37 6.22
CA SER A 75 -18.41 -5.27 5.34
C SER A 75 -17.15 -4.61 4.82
N GLU A 76 -16.05 -5.35 4.84
CA GLU A 76 -14.86 -5.00 4.06
C GLU A 76 -15.13 -5.34 2.60
N VAL A 77 -14.84 -4.42 1.69
CA VAL A 77 -14.99 -4.67 0.25
C VAL A 77 -13.76 -5.45 -0.23
N ILE A 78 -13.85 -6.77 -0.13
CA ILE A 78 -12.80 -7.72 -0.56
C ILE A 78 -12.84 -7.86 -2.09
N GLY A 79 -12.38 -6.82 -2.77
CA GLY A 79 -12.21 -6.79 -4.24
C GLY A 79 -11.01 -5.94 -4.66
N ASN A 80 -10.60 -5.03 -3.77
CA ASN A 80 -9.33 -4.34 -3.80
C ASN A 80 -8.44 -5.04 -2.76
N SER A 81 -7.70 -6.07 -3.17
CA SER A 81 -6.55 -6.52 -2.36
C SER A 81 -5.72 -5.28 -2.02
N PRO A 82 -5.06 -5.19 -0.85
CA PRO A 82 -4.03 -4.20 -0.59
C PRO A 82 -3.09 -4.08 -1.79
N TYR A 83 -3.30 -3.10 -2.67
CA TYR A 83 -2.44 -2.88 -3.81
C TYR A 83 -1.52 -1.74 -3.43
N PHE A 84 -0.29 -2.11 -3.16
CA PHE A 84 0.79 -1.15 -3.08
C PHE A 84 0.95 -0.50 -4.45
N SER A 85 0.56 0.77 -4.57
CA SER A 85 0.86 1.55 -5.75
C SER A 85 2.32 1.99 -5.66
N ALA A 86 3.19 1.38 -6.46
CA ALA A 86 4.50 1.95 -6.73
C ALA A 86 4.33 3.16 -7.68
N PRO A 87 5.08 4.26 -7.51
CA PRO A 87 5.18 5.30 -8.53
C PRO A 87 5.51 4.65 -9.88
N SER A 88 4.81 5.06 -10.94
CA SER A 88 4.94 4.47 -12.25
C SER A 88 6.41 4.41 -12.69
N ALA A 89 6.79 3.32 -13.38
CA ALA A 89 8.13 3.08 -13.91
C ALA A 89 8.66 4.19 -14.85
N GLN A 90 7.84 5.21 -15.17
CA GLN A 90 8.25 6.41 -15.89
C GLN A 90 9.14 7.34 -15.04
N ALA A 91 9.25 7.13 -13.73
CA ALA A 91 10.19 7.86 -12.87
C ALA A 91 11.62 7.28 -12.87
N TYR A 92 11.79 6.02 -13.28
CA TYR A 92 13.12 5.39 -13.37
C TYR A 92 13.64 5.58 -14.79
N GLY A 93 14.30 6.72 -15.00
CA GLY A 93 14.95 7.04 -16.26
C GLY A 93 15.78 5.87 -16.78
N MET A 94 15.41 5.35 -17.95
CA MET A 94 16.32 4.55 -18.76
C MET A 94 17.47 5.47 -19.23
N GLY A 95 18.47 5.63 -18.37
CA GLY A 95 19.69 6.38 -18.64
C GLY A 95 20.88 5.56 -18.18
N GLY A 96 21.53 4.88 -19.12
CA GLY A 96 22.74 4.10 -18.85
C GLY A 96 23.89 4.97 -18.34
N GLY A 97 24.69 4.40 -17.44
CA GLY A 97 25.94 4.98 -16.95
C GLY A 97 26.07 4.82 -15.45
N GLY A 98 27.13 4.12 -15.02
CA GLY A 98 27.36 3.71 -13.64
C GLY A 98 27.21 4.84 -12.62
N GLY A 99 26.40 4.56 -11.61
CA GLY A 99 26.08 5.42 -10.49
C GLY A 99 24.89 4.79 -9.81
N GLY A 100 25.11 4.23 -8.62
CA GLY A 100 24.12 3.45 -7.87
C GLY A 100 22.76 4.11 -7.95
N THR A 101 21.81 3.44 -8.60
CA THR A 101 20.46 3.96 -8.79
C THR A 101 19.85 4.14 -7.40
N PRO A 102 19.49 5.37 -6.97
CA PRO A 102 18.85 5.55 -5.68
C PRO A 102 17.53 4.79 -5.70
N ILE A 103 17.48 3.67 -4.98
CA ILE A 103 16.25 2.95 -4.74
C ILE A 103 15.50 3.78 -3.69
N SER A 104 14.69 4.74 -4.13
CA SER A 104 13.70 5.32 -3.23
C SER A 104 12.58 4.30 -3.11
N ALA A 105 12.34 3.74 -1.92
CA ALA A 105 11.01 3.16 -1.67
C ALA A 105 10.01 4.27 -1.97
N GLY A 106 9.26 4.11 -3.06
CA GLY A 106 8.04 4.88 -3.21
C GLY A 106 7.20 4.68 -1.94
N GLU A 107 6.42 5.70 -1.58
CA GLU A 107 5.49 5.59 -0.47
C GLU A 107 4.51 4.43 -0.75
N LEU A 108 4.57 3.39 0.09
CA LEU A 108 3.67 2.25 0.00
C LEU A 108 2.28 2.69 0.51
N GLN A 109 1.41 3.09 -0.40
CA GLN A 109 0.05 3.49 -0.04
C GLN A 109 -0.86 2.26 0.11
N LEU A 110 -1.40 2.05 1.31
CA LEU A 110 -2.44 1.08 1.58
C LEU A 110 -3.81 1.74 1.51
N THR A 111 -4.67 1.31 0.58
CA THR A 111 -6.05 1.78 0.49
C THR A 111 -7.00 0.67 0.94
N MET A 112 -7.91 1.01 1.85
CA MET A 112 -8.96 0.11 2.32
C MET A 112 -10.34 0.72 2.12
N GLN A 113 -11.30 -0.12 1.76
CA GLN A 113 -12.69 0.29 1.58
C GLN A 113 -13.61 -0.56 2.45
N VAL A 114 -14.46 0.13 3.21
CA VAL A 114 -15.52 -0.47 4.03
C VAL A 114 -16.87 0.03 3.55
N GLN A 115 -17.87 -0.83 3.64
CA GLN A 115 -19.26 -0.46 3.50
C GLN A 115 -19.95 -0.62 4.85
N VAL A 116 -20.55 0.46 5.32
CA VAL A 116 -21.28 0.50 6.59
C VAL A 116 -22.71 0.95 6.33
N THR A 117 -23.66 0.19 6.85
CA THR A 117 -25.08 0.52 6.82
C THR A 117 -25.51 0.96 8.21
N TYR A 118 -26.10 2.14 8.31
CA TYR A 118 -26.63 2.69 9.56
C TYR A 118 -28.16 2.73 9.52
N ALA A 119 -28.79 2.60 10.69
CA ALA A 119 -30.15 3.03 10.88
C ALA A 119 -30.22 4.57 10.78
N LEU A 120 -31.39 5.10 10.45
CA LEU A 120 -31.68 6.54 10.48
C LEU A 120 -32.76 6.81 11.52
N GLU A 121 -32.67 7.97 12.18
CA GLU A 121 -33.60 8.45 13.21
C GLU A 121 -34.17 9.84 12.91
#